data_AF-A0A2L2WUF8-F1
#
_entry.id   AF-A0A2L2WUF8-F1
#
_cell.length_a   1.000
_cell.length_b   1.000
_cell.length_c   1.000
_cell.angle_alpha   90.00
_cell.angle_beta   90.00
_cell.angle_gamma   90.00
#
_symmetry.space_group_name_H-M   'P 1'
#
loop_
_entity.id
_entity.type
_entity.pdbx_description
1 polymer ?
#
loop_
_entity_poly.entity_id
_entity_poly.type
_entity_poly.pdbx_seq_one_letter_code
_entity_poly.pdbx_strand_id
1 'polypeptide(L)'
;MSRERKTETAPVQMETEQAAPAIEFINNVNVPIEVREEIIKKAEALKAEHKLRKVFIVVVEGEEGDEKPLYIAYLRRPSLMHFSQYMNFVQKDVVQANKMLATNVFLAGDRELVDDDDLFLYGTMSQLSQLIDSRNADMVKK
;
A
#
# COMPACT_ATOMS: atom_id res chain seq x y z
N MET A 1 8.84 -42.23 41.67
CA MET A 1 9.97 -41.37 42.13
C MET A 1 10.61 -40.78 40.87
N SER A 2 9.97 -39.78 40.24
CA SER A 2 10.20 -38.35 40.49
C SER A 2 11.50 -37.83 39.85
N ARG A 3 11.41 -37.21 38.67
CA ARG A 3 11.53 -35.75 38.53
C ARG A 3 11.52 -35.33 37.06
N GLU A 4 10.48 -34.58 36.74
CA GLU A 4 10.32 -33.75 35.56
C GLU A 4 11.49 -32.75 35.43
N ARG A 5 12.00 -32.57 34.20
CA ARG A 5 12.53 -31.28 33.78
C ARG A 5 11.71 -30.82 32.58
N LYS A 6 10.90 -29.79 32.83
CA LYS A 6 10.15 -29.00 31.86
C LYS A 6 11.09 -28.56 30.73
N THR A 7 10.85 -29.06 29.53
CA THR A 7 11.18 -28.35 28.30
C THR A 7 10.11 -27.29 28.12
N GLU A 8 10.50 -26.05 28.41
CA GLU A 8 9.73 -24.84 28.15
C GLU A 8 9.52 -24.75 26.64
N THR A 9 8.35 -25.20 26.20
CA THR A 9 7.89 -25.07 24.83
C THR A 9 7.52 -23.60 24.67
N ALA A 10 8.39 -22.86 23.98
CA ALA A 10 8.05 -21.55 23.45
C ALA A 10 6.69 -21.66 22.73
N PRO A 11 5.74 -20.74 22.96
CA PRO A 11 4.45 -20.83 22.31
C PRO A 11 4.68 -20.69 20.80
N VAL A 12 4.36 -21.77 20.09
CA VAL A 12 4.12 -21.77 18.65
C VAL A 12 3.12 -20.66 18.42
N GLN A 13 3.59 -19.52 17.92
CA GLN A 13 2.71 -18.46 17.46
C GLN A 13 1.91 -19.07 16.33
N MET A 14 0.63 -19.27 16.63
CA MET A 14 -0.37 -19.64 15.66
C MET A 14 -0.28 -18.61 14.55
N GLU A 15 0.24 -19.02 13.39
CA GLU A 15 0.00 -18.35 12.13
C GLU A 15 -1.51 -18.39 11.92
N THR A 16 -2.21 -17.42 12.50
CA THR A 16 -3.53 -17.05 12.01
C THR A 16 -3.29 -16.67 10.57
N GLU A 17 -3.85 -17.46 9.67
CA GLU A 17 -4.17 -17.13 8.29
C GLU A 17 -5.08 -15.89 8.32
N GLN A 18 -4.50 -14.73 8.68
CA GLN A 18 -5.17 -13.46 8.69
C GLN A 18 -5.38 -13.13 7.23
N ALA A 19 -6.64 -13.22 6.79
CA ALA A 19 -7.07 -12.60 5.55
C ALA A 19 -6.44 -11.21 5.48
N ALA A 20 -5.60 -10.99 4.47
CA ALA A 20 -4.80 -9.76 4.35
C ALA A 20 -5.67 -8.54 4.65
N PRO A 21 -5.20 -7.58 5.47
CA PRO A 21 -6.05 -6.54 6.02
C PRO A 21 -6.72 -5.75 4.88
N ALA A 22 -8.00 -5.40 5.08
CA ALA A 22 -8.79 -4.69 4.08
C ALA A 22 -8.36 -3.22 3.89
N ILE A 23 -7.51 -2.73 4.78
CA ILE A 23 -6.77 -1.49 4.66
C ILE A 23 -5.30 -1.85 4.77
N GLU A 24 -4.52 -1.51 3.76
CA GLU A 24 -3.10 -1.86 3.69
C GLU A 24 -2.27 -0.61 3.46
N PHE A 25 -1.32 -0.35 4.35
CA PHE A 25 -0.26 0.61 4.10
C PHE A 25 0.77 -0.05 3.21
N ILE A 26 1.09 0.56 2.07
CA ILE A 26 2.02 -0.01 1.10
C ILE A 26 3.47 0.13 1.59
N ASN A 27 3.75 1.12 2.43
CA ASN A 27 5.06 1.34 3.02
C ASN A 27 5.06 1.39 4.54
N ASN A 28 6.26 1.13 5.08
CA ASN A 28 6.58 1.26 6.50
C ASN A 28 7.13 2.66 6.79
N VAL A 29 6.27 3.68 6.68
CA VAL A 29 6.59 5.03 7.12
C VAL A 29 6.23 5.18 8.60
N ASN A 30 7.07 5.87 9.38
CA ASN A 30 6.83 6.10 10.79
C ASN A 30 5.82 7.24 10.99
N VAL A 31 4.55 6.92 10.77
CA VAL A 31 3.44 7.87 10.93
C VAL A 31 3.06 7.95 12.43
N PRO A 32 2.90 9.16 13.00
CA PRO A 32 2.39 9.34 14.35
C PRO A 32 1.06 8.60 14.56
N ILE A 33 0.84 8.06 15.77
CA ILE A 33 -0.33 7.20 16.07
C ILE A 33 -1.66 7.92 15.77
N GLU A 34 -1.76 9.19 16.17
CA GLU A 34 -2.97 10.01 15.94
C GLU A 34 -3.26 10.17 14.44
N VAL A 35 -2.23 10.48 13.64
CA VAL A 35 -2.36 10.60 12.18
C VAL A 35 -2.72 9.25 11.56
N ARG A 36 -2.14 8.15 12.04
CA ARG A 36 -2.47 6.79 11.58
C ARG A 36 -3.94 6.46 11.83
N GLU A 37 -4.50 6.81 12.98
CA GLU A 37 -5.93 6.60 13.29
C GLU A 37 -6.83 7.38 12.33
N GLU A 38 -6.50 8.65 12.05
CA GLU A 38 -7.24 9.47 11.08
C GLU A 38 -7.19 8.89 9.68
N ILE A 39 -6.01 8.42 9.26
CA ILE A 39 -5.82 7.77 7.96
C ILE A 39 -6.70 6.53 7.85
N ILE A 40 -6.68 5.67 8.87
CA ILE A 40 -7.48 4.43 8.88
C ILE A 40 -8.96 4.77 8.83
N LYS A 41 -9.42 5.72 9.64
CA LYS A 41 -10.83 6.18 9.65
C LYS A 41 -11.27 6.69 8.28
N LYS A 42 -10.43 7.46 7.60
CA LYS A 42 -10.70 7.95 6.24
C LYS A 42 -10.70 6.82 5.22
N ALA A 43 -9.77 5.86 5.32
CA ALA A 43 -9.74 4.68 4.47
C ALA A 43 -10.99 3.79 4.65
N GLU A 44 -11.49 3.63 5.87
CA GLU A 44 -12.74 2.92 6.15
C GLU A 44 -13.96 3.60 5.53
N ALA A 45 -14.04 4.93 5.65
CA ALA A 45 -15.10 5.72 5.03
C ALA A 45 -15.09 5.56 3.50
N LEU A 46 -13.92 5.70 2.86
CA LEU A 46 -13.76 5.52 1.41
C LEU A 46 -14.08 4.10 0.97
N LYS A 47 -13.70 3.10 1.78
CA LYS A 47 -14.02 1.69 1.52
C LYS A 47 -15.52 1.47 1.51
N ALA A 48 -16.25 2.03 2.48
CA ALA A 48 -17.71 1.91 2.58
C ALA A 48 -18.42 2.68 1.46
N GLU A 49 -18.01 3.92 1.18
CA GLU A 49 -18.56 4.79 0.15
C GLU A 49 -18.46 4.16 -1.24
N HIS A 50 -17.27 3.67 -1.59
CA HIS A 50 -17.02 3.07 -2.91
C HIS A 50 -17.26 1.54 -2.94
N LYS A 51 -17.77 0.95 -1.86
CA LYS A 51 -18.01 -0.50 -1.71
C LYS A 51 -16.80 -1.35 -2.10
N LEU A 52 -15.62 -0.91 -1.68
CA LEU A 52 -14.35 -1.55 -2.02
C LEU A 52 -14.06 -2.72 -1.10
N ARG A 53 -13.47 -3.78 -1.65
CA ARG A 53 -12.97 -4.90 -0.82
C ARG A 53 -11.71 -4.50 -0.05
N LYS A 54 -10.88 -3.66 -0.66
CA LYS A 54 -9.59 -3.25 -0.13
C LYS A 54 -9.23 -1.82 -0.56
N VAL A 55 -8.64 -1.06 0.36
CA VAL A 55 -8.05 0.26 0.13
C VAL A 55 -6.57 0.16 0.48
N PHE A 56 -5.74 0.68 -0.41
CA PHE A 56 -4.30 0.80 -0.21
C PHE A 56 -3.98 2.24 0.18
N ILE A 57 -3.05 2.43 1.09
CA ILE A 57 -2.60 3.72 1.57
C ILE A 57 -1.14 3.88 1.21
N VAL A 58 -0.81 4.93 0.48
CA VAL A 58 0.55 5.37 0.23
C VAL A 58 0.82 6.58 1.11
N VAL A 59 1.91 6.56 1.87
CA VAL A 59 2.36 7.70 2.66
C VAL A 59 3.75 8.09 2.22
N VAL A 60 4.00 9.30 1.74
CA VAL A 60 5.35 9.76 1.36
C VAL A 60 5.79 10.83 2.34
N GLU A 61 7.00 10.69 2.87
CA GLU A 61 7.63 11.75 3.66
C GLU A 61 8.08 12.87 2.72
N GLY A 62 7.71 14.10 3.04
CA GLY A 62 8.17 15.27 2.29
C GLY A 62 9.63 15.60 2.64
N GLU A 63 10.34 16.18 1.68
CA GLU A 63 11.73 16.62 1.83
C GLU A 63 11.85 18.10 2.22
N GLU A 64 13.08 18.56 2.49
CA GLU A 64 13.34 19.96 2.83
C GLU A 64 13.02 20.87 1.63
N GLY A 65 11.93 21.63 1.73
CA GLY A 65 11.41 22.46 0.63
C GLY A 65 9.99 22.11 0.21
N ASP A 66 9.48 20.94 0.63
CA ASP A 66 8.12 20.51 0.38
C ASP A 66 7.09 21.24 1.27
N GLU A 67 5.87 21.36 0.76
CA GLU A 67 4.77 22.04 1.47
C GLU A 67 4.30 21.28 2.71
N LYS A 68 4.42 19.95 2.70
CA LYS A 68 3.92 19.07 3.77
C LYS A 68 4.99 18.08 4.22
N PRO A 69 5.05 17.78 5.53
CA PRO A 69 5.96 16.76 6.04
C PRO A 69 5.55 15.34 5.66
N LEU A 70 4.25 15.11 5.42
CA LEU A 70 3.68 13.83 5.03
C LEU A 70 2.59 14.05 3.99
N TYR A 71 2.68 13.32 2.89
CA TYR A 71 1.67 13.25 1.86
C TYR A 71 1.01 11.88 1.89
N ILE A 72 -0.32 11.83 1.79
CA ILE A 72 -1.10 10.59 1.96
C ILE A 72 -2.03 10.43 0.76
N ALA A 73 -1.94 9.30 0.06
CA ALA A 73 -2.86 8.91 -1.00
C ALA A 73 -3.60 7.61 -0.65
N TYR A 74 -4.90 7.59 -0.97
CA TYR A 74 -5.76 6.42 -0.84
C TYR A 74 -6.03 5.87 -2.23
N LEU A 75 -5.69 4.61 -2.45
CA LEU A 75 -5.80 3.95 -3.74
C LEU A 75 -6.76 2.76 -3.65
N ARG A 76 -7.54 2.54 -4.71
CA ARG A 76 -8.30 1.30 -4.88
C ARG A 76 -7.42 0.21 -5.48
N ARG A 77 -7.82 -1.05 -5.29
CA ARG A 77 -7.23 -2.16 -6.04
C ARG A 77 -7.43 -1.94 -7.55
N PRO A 78 -6.38 -2.06 -8.39
CA PRO A 78 -6.55 -2.00 -9.83
C PRO A 78 -7.44 -3.14 -10.32
N SER A 79 -8.30 -2.84 -11.29
CA SER A 79 -9.12 -3.84 -11.97
C SER A 79 -8.32 -4.54 -13.06
N LEU A 80 -8.85 -5.64 -13.61
CA LEU A 80 -8.26 -6.32 -14.77
C LEU A 80 -8.00 -5.35 -15.94
N MET A 81 -8.90 -4.38 -16.15
CA MET A 81 -8.75 -3.35 -17.18
C MET A 81 -7.54 -2.45 -16.90
N HIS A 82 -7.37 -1.98 -15.66
CA HIS A 82 -6.22 -1.16 -15.28
C HIS A 82 -4.90 -1.93 -15.44
N PHE A 83 -4.88 -3.21 -15.05
CA PHE A 83 -3.72 -4.08 -15.23
C PHE A 83 -3.39 -4.30 -16.71
N SER A 84 -4.39 -4.57 -17.56
CA SER A 84 -4.17 -4.75 -18.99
C SER A 84 -3.62 -3.47 -19.64
N GLN A 85 -4.16 -2.31 -19.27
CA GLN A 85 -3.62 -1.02 -19.72
C GLN A 85 -2.18 -0.85 -19.25
N TYR A 86 -1.90 -1.06 -17.96
CA TYR A 86 -0.54 -0.95 -17.42
C TYR A 86 0.46 -1.86 -18.16
N MET A 87 0.12 -3.13 -18.38
CA MET A 87 0.97 -4.10 -19.09
C MET A 87 1.27 -3.71 -20.54
N ASN A 88 0.35 -3.01 -21.21
CA ASN A 88 0.55 -2.52 -22.58
C ASN A 88 1.54 -1.34 -22.63
N PHE A 89 1.53 -0.48 -21.62
CA PHE A 89 2.40 0.70 -21.57
C PHE A 89 3.75 0.43 -20.91
N VAL A 90 3.80 -0.42 -19.88
CA VAL A 90 5.04 -0.64 -19.08
C VAL A 90 6.20 -1.19 -19.91
N GLN A 91 5.90 -1.92 -20.98
CA GLN A 91 6.92 -2.44 -21.91
C GLN A 91 7.60 -1.34 -22.75
N LYS A 92 6.95 -0.19 -22.89
CA LYS A 92 7.42 0.94 -23.71
C LYS A 92 7.91 2.09 -22.85
N ASP A 93 7.12 2.42 -21.83
CA ASP A 93 7.35 3.55 -20.95
C ASP A 93 6.82 3.21 -19.55
N VAL A 94 7.74 2.82 -18.67
CA VAL A 94 7.43 2.41 -17.29
C VAL A 94 6.90 3.60 -16.48
N VAL A 95 7.42 4.81 -16.72
CA VAL A 95 7.05 6.01 -15.96
C VAL A 95 5.61 6.40 -16.29
N GLN A 96 5.29 6.52 -17.58
CA GLN A 96 3.93 6.86 -18.02
C GLN A 96 2.93 5.76 -17.66
N ALA A 97 3.32 4.48 -17.71
CA ALA A 97 2.48 3.38 -17.26
C ALA A 97 2.13 3.50 -15.77
N ASN A 98 3.11 3.78 -14.91
CA ASN A 98 2.89 3.98 -13.48
C ASN A 98 2.05 5.24 -13.21
N LYS A 99 2.30 6.35 -13.92
CA LYS A 99 1.55 7.59 -13.75
C LYS A 99 0.08 7.39 -14.13
N MET A 100 -0.18 6.74 -15.25
CA MET A 100 -1.54 6.34 -15.66
C MET A 100 -2.19 5.41 -14.62
N LEU A 101 -1.46 4.42 -14.10
CA LEU A 101 -1.99 3.52 -13.09
C LEU A 101 -2.39 4.28 -11.82
N ALA A 102 -1.50 5.10 -11.27
CA ALA A 102 -1.77 5.93 -10.09
C ALA A 102 -3.03 6.77 -10.27
N THR A 103 -3.14 7.50 -11.38
CA THR A 103 -4.33 8.31 -11.70
C THR A 103 -5.60 7.47 -11.75
N ASN A 104 -5.55 6.27 -12.34
CA ASN A 104 -6.71 5.40 -12.47
C ASN A 104 -7.14 4.75 -11.14
N VAL A 105 -6.20 4.53 -10.21
CA VAL A 105 -6.48 3.90 -8.92
C VAL A 105 -6.59 4.88 -7.76
N PHE A 106 -6.31 6.16 -7.97
CA PHE A 106 -6.47 7.19 -6.95
C PHE A 106 -7.94 7.35 -6.55
N LEU A 107 -8.19 7.38 -5.24
CA LEU A 107 -9.51 7.64 -4.65
C LEU A 107 -9.55 9.04 -4.03
N ALA A 108 -8.60 9.33 -3.15
CA ALA A 108 -8.56 10.57 -2.38
C ALA A 108 -7.15 10.78 -1.80
N GLY A 109 -6.95 11.94 -1.15
CA GLY A 109 -5.69 12.28 -0.49
C GLY A 109 -4.97 13.42 -1.18
N ASP A 110 -3.65 13.47 -1.00
CA ASP A 110 -2.77 14.46 -1.62
C ASP A 110 -2.53 14.10 -3.08
N ARG A 111 -3.09 14.93 -3.97
CA ARG A 111 -3.04 14.71 -5.41
C ARG A 111 -1.64 14.97 -5.99
N GLU A 112 -0.83 15.74 -5.27
CA GLU A 112 0.57 16.01 -5.56
C GLU A 112 1.38 14.72 -5.74
N LEU A 113 1.03 13.66 -4.99
CA LEU A 113 1.63 12.33 -5.13
C LEU A 113 1.46 11.70 -6.51
N VAL A 114 0.57 12.22 -7.34
CA VAL A 114 0.29 11.73 -8.71
C VAL A 114 0.62 12.79 -9.76
N ASP A 115 0.30 14.06 -9.46
CA ASP A 115 0.39 15.15 -10.42
C ASP A 115 1.78 15.80 -10.45
N ASP A 116 2.48 15.88 -9.31
CA ASP A 116 3.84 16.42 -9.21
C ASP A 116 4.87 15.38 -9.64
N ASP A 117 5.76 15.77 -10.57
CA ASP A 117 6.70 14.83 -11.19
C ASP A 117 7.78 14.34 -10.21
N ASP A 118 8.29 15.21 -9.33
CA ASP A 118 9.35 14.84 -8.39
C ASP A 118 8.80 13.93 -7.27
N LEU A 119 7.69 14.33 -6.63
CA LEU A 119 7.02 13.51 -5.63
C LEU A 119 6.56 12.16 -6.20
N PHE A 120 6.10 12.15 -7.44
CA PHE A 120 5.69 10.92 -8.10
C PHE A 120 6.88 9.99 -8.37
N LEU A 121 7.94 10.49 -8.99
CA LEU A 121 9.09 9.69 -9.40
C LEU A 121 9.87 9.13 -8.21
N TYR A 122 10.08 9.95 -7.18
CA TYR A 122 10.93 9.59 -6.03
C TYR A 122 10.14 9.05 -4.83
N GLY A 123 8.84 9.33 -4.74
CA GLY A 123 7.96 8.81 -3.69
C GLY A 123 7.04 7.69 -4.19
N THR A 124 6.00 8.08 -4.94
CA THR A 124 4.82 7.23 -5.22
C THR A 124 5.12 6.05 -6.14
N MET A 125 5.94 6.23 -7.17
CA MET A 125 6.19 5.21 -8.21
C MET A 125 6.76 3.91 -7.64
N SER A 126 7.64 4.01 -6.64
CA SER A 126 8.20 2.85 -5.93
C SER A 126 7.12 2.00 -5.24
N GLN A 127 6.06 2.63 -4.75
CA GLN A 127 4.97 2.00 -4.02
C GLN A 127 3.95 1.33 -4.96
N LEU A 128 3.75 1.90 -6.14
CA LEU A 128 2.83 1.33 -7.14
C LEU A 128 3.30 -0.04 -7.65
N SER A 129 4.61 -0.23 -7.79
CA SER A 129 5.17 -1.54 -8.14
C SER A 129 4.75 -2.61 -7.13
N GLN A 130 4.81 -2.30 -5.83
CA GLN A 130 4.38 -3.21 -4.76
C GLN A 130 2.87 -3.48 -4.80
N LEU A 131 2.07 -2.49 -5.15
CA LEU A 131 0.61 -2.64 -5.31
C LEU A 131 0.26 -3.64 -6.43
N ILE A 132 1.04 -3.66 -7.52
CA ILE A 132 0.93 -4.62 -8.63
C ILE A 132 1.46 -6.00 -8.19
N ASP A 133 2.57 -6.04 -7.46
CA ASP A 133 3.28 -7.28 -7.09
C ASP A 133 2.73 -7.99 -5.86
N SER A 134 1.89 -7.34 -5.05
CA SER A 134 1.31 -7.87 -3.80
C SER A 134 0.53 -9.19 -3.97
N ARG A 135 0.27 -9.65 -5.21
CA ARG A 135 -0.26 -10.99 -5.50
C ARG A 135 0.76 -11.97 -6.10
N ASN A 136 1.84 -11.48 -6.71
CA ASN A 136 2.92 -12.30 -7.26
C ASN A 136 3.93 -12.75 -6.18
N ALA A 137 4.03 -12.01 -5.08
CA ALA A 137 4.89 -12.38 -3.94
C ALA A 137 4.48 -13.72 -3.29
N ASP A 138 3.20 -14.06 -3.28
CA ASP A 138 2.73 -15.39 -2.84
C ASP A 138 3.04 -16.51 -3.85
N MET A 139 3.42 -16.18 -5.09
CA MET A 139 3.72 -17.16 -6.15
C MET A 139 5.23 -17.49 -6.31
N VAL A 140 6.10 -16.97 -5.46
CA VAL A 140 7.52 -17.35 -5.43
C VAL A 140 7.96 -17.76 -4.02
N LYS A 141 7.21 -18.68 -3.40
CA LYS A 141 7.83 -19.65 -2.48
C LYS A 141 7.99 -20.96 -3.24
N LYS A 142 9.14 -21.11 -3.91
CA LYS A 142 9.66 -22.41 -4.34
C LYS A 142 10.92 -22.71 -3.56
#